data_AF-A0A962YG28-F1
#
_entry.id   AF-A0A962YG28-F1
#
_cell.length_a   1.000
_cell.length_b   1.000
_cell.length_c   1.000
_cell.angle_alpha   90.00
_cell.angle_beta   90.00
_cell.angle_gamma   90.00
#
_symmetry.space_group_name_H-M   'P 1'
#
loop_
_entity.id
_entity.type
_entity.pdbx_description
1 polymer ?
#
loop_
_entity_poly.entity_id
_entity_poly.type
_entity_poly.pdbx_seq_one_letter_code
_entity_poly.pdbx_strand_id
1 'polypeptide(L)' 'MAERVVEQRIDALRSAINQHNYRYYVLDDPAVPDAEYDRLMR' A
#
# COMPACT_ATOMS: atom_id res chain seq x y z
N MET A 1 5.10 15.00 -19.92
CA MET A 1 3.84 14.23 -19.91
C MET A 1 4.03 12.87 -19.24
N ALA A 2 4.98 12.03 -19.69
CA ALA A 2 5.25 10.71 -19.09
C ALA A 2 5.66 10.76 -17.60
N GLU A 3 6.41 11.79 -17.20
CA GLU A 3 6.90 11.99 -15.82
C GLU A 3 5.75 12.14 -14.81
N ARG A 4 4.71 12.91 -15.14
CA ARG A 4 3.51 13.07 -14.31
C ARG A 4 2.73 11.77 -14.14
N VAL A 5 2.73 10.90 -15.16
CA VAL A 5 2.03 9.59 -15.10
C VAL A 5 2.78 8.65 -14.15
N VAL A 6 4.12 8.72 -14.16
CA VAL A 6 4.94 7.93 -13.22
C VAL A 6 4.74 8.42 -11.78
N GLU A 7 4.74 9.74 -11.55
CA GLU A 7 4.46 10.34 -10.24
C GLU A 7 3.09 9.91 -9.71
N GLN A 8 2.02 10.04 -10.51
CA GLN A 8 0.67 9.62 -10.12
C GLN A 8 0.60 8.13 -9.77
N ARG A 9 1.34 7.29 -10.49
CA ARG A 9 1.36 5.85 -10.22
C ARG A 9 2.13 5.53 -8.95
N ILE A 10 3.23 6.24 -8.69
CA ILE A 10 3.98 6.14 -7.43
C ILE A 10 3.09 6.56 -6.25
N ASP A 11 2.36 7.66 -6.37
CA ASP A 11 1.50 8.15 -5.29
C ASP A 11 0.31 7.22 -5.03
N ALA A 12 -0.28 6.65 -6.08
CA ALA A 12 -1.32 5.63 -5.94
C ALA A 12 -0.81 4.38 -5.21
N LEU A 13 0.39 3.90 -5.56
CA LEU A 13 1.02 2.76 -4.90
C LEU A 13 1.33 3.06 -3.43
N ARG A 14 1.88 4.24 -3.13
CA ARG A 14 2.13 4.70 -1.76
C ARG A 14 0.85 4.76 -0.94
N SER A 15 -0.22 5.31 -1.51
CA SER A 15 -1.51 5.41 -0.84
C SER A 15 -2.09 4.02 -0.52
N ALA A 16 -1.99 3.07 -1.46
CA ALA A 16 -2.45 1.71 -1.23
C ALA A 16 -1.67 1.02 -0.09
N ILE A 17 -0.33 1.10 -0.10
CA ILE A 17 0.54 0.56 0.94
C ILE A 17 0.20 1.17 2.31
N ASN A 18 0.07 2.50 2.39
CA ASN A 18 -0.29 3.18 3.64
C ASN A 18 -1.65 2.76 4.18
N GLN A 19 -2.62 2.52 3.29
CA GLN A 19 -3.94 2.07 3.69
C GLN A 19 -3.90 0.65 4.27
N HIS A 20 -3.11 -0.25 3.68
CA HIS A 20 -2.86 -1.57 4.25
C HIS A 20 -2.16 -1.50 5.62
N ASN A 21 -1.14 -0.64 5.76
CA ASN A 21 -0.43 -0.44 7.03
C ASN A 21 -1.36 0.10 8.13
N TYR A 22 -2.21 1.06 7.79
CA TYR A 22 -3.16 1.63 8.73
C TYR A 22 -4.16 0.59 9.23
N ARG A 23 -4.68 -0.24 8.32
CA ARG A 23 -5.59 -1.34 8.67
C ARG A 23 -4.92 -2.40 9.54
N TYR A 24 -3.68 -2.74 9.23
CA TYR A 24 -2.89 -3.74 9.96
C TYR A 24 -2.48 -3.25 11.36
N TYR A 25 -1.88 -2.06 11.47
CA TYR A 25 -1.27 -1.58 12.72
C TYR A 25 -2.19 -0.73 13.58
N VAL A 26 -3.19 -0.05 13.01
CA VAL A 26 -4.03 0.91 13.74
C VAL A 26 -5.42 0.36 14.00
N LEU A 27 -6.03 -0.27 12.99
CA LEU A 27 -7.40 -0.78 13.11
C LEU A 27 -7.47 -2.23 13.61
N ASP A 28 -6.35 -2.97 13.61
CA ASP A 28 -6.30 -4.41 13.89
C ASP A 28 -7.31 -5.21 13.01
N ASP A 29 -7.53 -4.71 11.77
CA ASP A 29 -8.46 -5.26 10.78
C ASP A 29 -7.71 -5.47 9.44
N PRO A 30 -6.81 -6.46 9.37
CA PRO A 30 -6.04 -6.72 8.16
C PRO A 30 -6.96 -7.11 7.00
N ALA A 31 -6.91 -6.34 5.91
CA ALA A 31 -7.68 -6.61 4.69
C ALA A 31 -7.13 -7.78 3.86
N VAL A 32 -5.88 -8.17 4.12
CA VAL A 32 -5.16 -9.24 3.42
C VAL A 32 -4.46 -10.13 4.46
N PRO A 33 -4.24 -11.43 4.19
CA PRO A 33 -3.50 -12.31 5.08
C PRO A 33 -2.05 -11.83 5.30
N ASP A 34 -1.47 -12.16 6.46
CA ASP A 34 -0.09 -11.78 6.82
C ASP A 34 0.93 -12.12 5.71
N ALA A 35 0.83 -13.30 5.10
CA ALA A 35 1.73 -13.73 4.04
C ALA A 35 1.65 -12.89 2.76
N GLU A 36 0.51 -12.24 2.50
CA GLU A 36 0.32 -11.32 1.37
C GLU A 36 0.82 -9.93 1.75
N TYR A 37 0.55 -9.47 2.98
CA TYR A 37 1.11 -8.24 3.53
C TYR A 37 2.65 -8.27 3.54
N ASP A 38 3.25 -9.37 3.97
CA ASP A 38 4.71 -9.58 3.96
C ASP A 38 5.32 -9.52 2.57
N ARG A 39 4.55 -9.87 1.52
CA ARG A 39 4.98 -9.72 0.11
C ARG A 39 4.87 -8.28 -0.36
N LEU A 40 3.90 -7.53 0.13
CA LEU A 40 3.73 -6.10 -0.17
C LEU A 40 4.81 -5.24 0.51
N MET A 41 5.31 -5.67 1.67
CA MET A 41 6.34 -4.95 2.45
C MET A 41 7.79 -5.32 2.09
N ARG A 42 8.01 -6.30 1.21
CA ARG A 42 9.34 -6.77 0.79
C ARG A 42 9.82 -6.05 -0.45
#